data_AF-A0AAW6UQK2-F1
#
_entry.id   AF-A0AAW6UQK2-F1
#
_cell.length_a   1.000
_cell.length_b   1.000
_cell.length_c   1.000
_cell.angle_alpha   90.00
_cell.angle_beta   90.00
_cell.angle_gamma   90.00
#
_symmetry.space_group_name_H-M   'P 1'
#
loop_
_entity.id
_entity.type
_entity.pdbx_description
1 polymer ?
#
loop_
_entity_poly.entity_id
_entity_poly.type
_entity_poly.pdbx_seq_one_letter_code
_entity_poly.pdbx_strand_id
1 'polypeptide(L)'
;MKNQNSPEIITIEDQNFGSHVEHWNLLTDNPTTDVPKWLGLALNSPVMPMGLCPQECDMDESTWLIQGPKKAAVQINQVIAVENNKPQAVKTAFPSFEGPYKVAAKVERIISCKSNTQAVLRLNLGANTIVYAFDALYSVNHGHYEKGQTYLAHLNAWAYELEAVSDHEQLVVDDPASIKHHRALNDILAANDGVAPANLQAQIDAWEPKSEDDKEPVTVDFSKMVAYLYGENMGQEDEAWFQGNIVGKTSMSFMDQDYTLYDVALIHDENQEATLIRIATKNEANQDFQIGQFIRGNLWIQVNIHSKKQ
;
A
#
# COMPACT_ATOMS: atom_id res chain seq x y z
N MET A 1 21.11 20.01 6.45
CA MET A 1 20.18 21.04 5.91
C MET A 1 18.86 20.33 5.63
N LYS A 2 17.71 20.82 6.13
CA LYS A 2 16.41 20.22 5.78
C LYS A 2 16.24 20.35 4.27
N ASN A 3 16.09 19.24 3.58
CA ASN A 3 15.93 19.21 2.13
C ASN A 3 14.61 19.94 1.81
N GLN A 4 14.67 21.20 1.37
CA GLN A 4 13.47 22.01 1.06
C GLN A 4 12.65 21.43 -0.11
N ASN A 5 13.16 20.38 -0.76
CA ASN A 5 12.54 19.69 -1.86
C ASN A 5 12.01 18.29 -1.51
N SER A 6 11.69 17.99 -0.24
CA SER A 6 11.06 16.70 0.12
C SER A 6 9.53 16.75 -0.03
N PRO A 7 8.85 15.61 -0.23
CA PRO A 7 7.41 15.51 -0.06
C PRO A 7 6.96 15.96 1.34
N GLU A 8 5.64 16.15 1.51
CA GLU A 8 5.09 16.39 2.84
C GLU A 8 5.34 15.17 3.73
N ILE A 9 5.83 15.38 4.95
CA ILE A 9 6.08 14.30 5.92
C ILE A 9 5.19 14.52 7.14
N ILE A 10 4.41 13.51 7.49
CA ILE A 10 3.66 13.45 8.74
C ILE A 10 4.26 12.37 9.61
N THR A 11 4.67 12.73 10.82
CA THR A 11 5.23 11.79 11.79
C THR A 11 4.19 11.41 12.83
N ILE A 12 3.98 10.10 13.00
CA ILE A 12 3.07 9.52 13.99
C ILE A 12 3.84 8.67 15.01
N GLU A 13 3.17 8.25 16.09
CA GLU A 13 3.74 7.31 17.05
C GLU A 13 3.98 5.94 16.41
N ASP A 14 5.07 5.26 16.75
CA ASP A 14 5.43 3.95 16.20
C ASP A 14 4.33 2.89 16.37
N GLN A 15 3.57 2.95 17.48
CA GLN A 15 2.46 2.05 17.75
C GLN A 15 1.26 2.23 16.81
N ASN A 16 1.17 3.37 16.11
CA ASN A 16 0.05 3.71 15.23
C ASN A 16 0.22 3.16 13.82
N PHE A 17 1.40 2.64 13.46
CA PHE A 17 1.63 1.98 12.17
C PHE A 17 0.87 0.66 12.03
N GLY A 18 -0.08 0.34 12.89
CA GLY A 18 -0.64 -1.00 12.98
C GLY A 18 0.43 -2.02 13.38
N SER A 19 0.00 -3.11 13.98
CA SER A 19 0.83 -4.29 14.14
C SER A 19 1.06 -4.89 12.74
N HIS A 20 1.99 -4.36 11.94
CA HIS A 20 2.46 -5.01 10.70
C HIS A 20 2.93 -6.47 10.92
N VAL A 21 3.14 -6.83 12.19
CA VAL A 21 3.29 -8.21 12.65
C VAL A 21 2.06 -9.09 12.34
N GLU A 22 0.85 -8.54 12.32
CA GLU A 22 -0.38 -9.25 11.98
C GLU A 22 -0.44 -9.63 10.51
N HIS A 23 0.24 -8.90 9.63
CA HIS A 23 0.33 -9.26 8.21
C HIS A 23 1.05 -10.59 7.97
N TRP A 24 1.82 -11.09 8.94
CA TRP A 24 2.39 -12.45 8.86
C TRP A 24 1.32 -13.53 8.79
N ASN A 25 0.10 -13.28 9.29
CA ASN A 25 -1.04 -14.20 9.16
C ASN A 25 -1.44 -14.42 7.69
N LEU A 26 -1.09 -13.50 6.79
CA LEU A 26 -1.34 -13.64 5.35
C LEU A 26 -0.43 -14.70 4.70
N LEU A 27 0.67 -15.06 5.37
CA LEU A 27 1.68 -16.02 4.87
C LEU A 27 1.68 -17.34 5.64
N THR A 28 1.21 -17.37 6.89
CA THR A 28 1.17 -18.61 7.69
C THR A 28 0.09 -18.55 8.75
N ASP A 29 -0.48 -19.71 9.05
CA ASP A 29 -1.45 -19.88 10.13
C ASP A 29 -0.77 -19.95 11.51
N ASN A 30 0.57 -20.04 11.54
CA ASN A 30 1.37 -20.16 12.78
C ASN A 30 2.52 -19.14 12.83
N PRO A 31 2.24 -17.82 12.77
CA PRO A 31 3.28 -16.80 12.66
C PRO A 31 4.26 -16.81 13.84
N THR A 32 3.80 -17.14 15.05
CA THR A 32 4.64 -17.17 16.27
C THR A 32 5.71 -18.26 16.24
N THR A 33 5.53 -19.31 15.43
CA THR A 33 6.51 -20.40 15.29
C THR A 33 7.30 -20.34 14.00
N ASP A 34 6.68 -19.87 12.91
CA ASP A 34 7.27 -19.94 11.57
C ASP A 34 8.09 -18.70 11.26
N VAL A 35 7.58 -17.51 11.57
CA VAL A 35 8.27 -16.24 11.27
C VAL A 35 9.65 -16.17 11.92
N PRO A 36 9.87 -16.55 13.20
CA PRO A 36 11.22 -16.57 13.77
C PRO A 36 12.20 -17.47 13.00
N LYS A 37 11.73 -18.60 12.47
CA LYS A 37 12.56 -19.49 11.64
C LYS A 37 12.87 -18.82 10.29
N TRP A 38 11.87 -18.23 9.66
CA TRP A 38 12.02 -17.55 8.37
C TRP A 38 12.96 -16.35 8.44
N LEU A 39 12.90 -15.56 9.52
CA LEU A 39 13.83 -14.47 9.80
C LEU A 39 15.27 -14.98 9.87
N GLY A 40 15.50 -16.10 10.57
CA GLY A 40 16.82 -16.75 10.60
C GLY A 40 17.27 -17.28 9.24
N LEU A 41 16.37 -17.92 8.48
CA LEU A 41 16.67 -18.44 7.15
C LEU A 41 16.98 -17.34 6.13
N ALA A 42 16.33 -16.19 6.22
CA ALA A 42 16.58 -15.04 5.36
C ALA A 42 18.04 -14.56 5.45
N LEU A 43 18.66 -14.71 6.62
CA LEU A 43 20.06 -14.34 6.86
C LEU A 43 21.08 -15.32 6.25
N ASN A 44 20.66 -16.48 5.74
CA ASN A 44 21.56 -17.42 5.07
C ASN A 44 21.97 -16.95 3.66
N SER A 45 21.16 -16.11 3.03
CA SER A 45 21.45 -15.54 1.70
C SER A 45 20.91 -14.10 1.63
N PRO A 46 21.46 -13.18 2.44
CA PRO A 46 20.94 -11.84 2.57
C PRO A 46 21.35 -10.95 1.40
N VAL A 47 20.53 -9.94 1.14
CA VAL A 47 20.78 -8.82 0.22
C VAL A 47 20.50 -7.54 0.98
N MET A 48 21.34 -6.53 0.81
CA MET A 48 21.04 -5.17 1.25
C MET A 48 20.63 -4.37 0.01
N PRO A 49 19.34 -4.07 -0.18
CA PRO A 49 18.89 -3.33 -1.35
C PRO A 49 19.42 -1.88 -1.29
N MET A 50 19.84 -1.38 -2.44
CA MET A 50 20.28 0.02 -2.60
C MET A 50 19.11 1.00 -2.76
N GLY A 51 17.91 0.52 -3.10
CA GLY A 51 16.77 1.40 -3.36
C GLY A 51 17.10 2.49 -4.39
N LEU A 52 16.94 3.75 -4.00
CA LEU A 52 17.27 4.95 -4.76
C LEU A 52 18.72 5.43 -4.59
N CYS A 53 19.49 4.84 -3.66
CA CYS A 53 20.88 5.22 -3.39
C CYS A 53 21.77 4.91 -4.61
N PRO A 54 22.47 5.92 -5.17
CA PRO A 54 23.43 5.70 -6.26
C PRO A 54 24.65 4.87 -5.83
N GLN A 55 25.10 5.03 -4.58
CA GLN A 55 26.29 4.38 -4.02
C GLN A 55 26.04 3.94 -2.57
N GLU A 56 26.78 2.93 -2.09
CA GLU A 56 26.60 2.37 -0.73
C GLU A 56 26.77 3.43 0.38
N CYS A 57 27.65 4.42 0.16
CA CYS A 57 27.85 5.52 1.11
C CYS A 57 26.67 6.50 1.20
N ASP A 58 25.70 6.40 0.28
CA ASP A 58 24.47 7.19 0.33
C ASP A 58 23.38 6.53 1.22
N MET A 59 23.59 5.28 1.66
CA MET A 59 22.68 4.57 2.57
C MET A 59 22.81 5.07 4.01
N ASP A 60 21.76 4.88 4.81
CA ASP A 60 21.74 5.26 6.22
C ASP A 60 22.70 4.37 7.05
N GLU A 61 23.76 4.95 7.61
CA GLU A 61 24.73 4.23 8.44
C GLU A 61 24.15 3.71 9.76
N SER A 62 23.03 4.28 10.22
CA SER A 62 22.38 3.93 11.49
C SER A 62 21.35 2.81 11.35
N THR A 63 21.02 2.41 10.12
CA THR A 63 19.97 1.41 9.85
C THR A 63 20.34 0.51 8.68
N TRP A 64 20.26 -0.80 8.87
CA TRP A 64 20.35 -1.77 7.77
C TRP A 64 18.97 -2.30 7.39
N LEU A 65 18.67 -2.29 6.10
CA LEU A 65 17.60 -3.09 5.51
C LEU A 65 18.22 -4.37 4.96
N ILE A 66 17.84 -5.51 5.52
CA ILE A 66 18.26 -6.82 5.05
C ILE A 66 17.05 -7.52 4.43
N GLN A 67 17.20 -7.96 3.19
CA GLN A 67 16.21 -8.76 2.45
C GLN A 67 16.75 -10.16 2.22
N GLY A 68 15.91 -11.17 2.42
CA GLY A 68 16.27 -12.52 2.01
C GLY A 68 15.13 -13.52 2.13
N PRO A 69 15.31 -14.75 1.63
CA PRO A 69 16.49 -15.21 0.90
C PRO A 69 16.61 -14.58 -0.50
N LYS A 70 17.84 -14.32 -0.96
CA LYS A 70 18.13 -13.79 -2.30
C LYS A 70 17.43 -14.62 -3.39
N LYS A 71 16.71 -13.95 -4.30
CA LYS A 71 15.92 -14.54 -5.41
C LYS A 71 14.70 -15.36 -4.98
N ALA A 72 14.32 -15.36 -3.71
CA ALA A 72 13.02 -15.90 -3.30
C ALA A 72 11.88 -15.05 -3.88
N ALA A 73 10.75 -15.69 -4.19
CA ALA A 73 9.56 -15.00 -4.70
C ALA A 73 9.00 -14.00 -3.67
N VAL A 74 9.09 -14.35 -2.39
CA VAL A 74 8.81 -13.48 -1.25
C VAL A 74 10.12 -13.17 -0.54
N GLN A 75 10.38 -11.89 -0.31
CA GLN A 75 11.50 -11.39 0.48
C GLN A 75 11.04 -11.16 1.92
N ILE A 76 11.79 -11.67 2.87
CA ILE A 76 11.69 -11.32 4.29
C ILE A 76 12.58 -10.11 4.52
N ASN A 77 11.96 -8.99 4.86
CA ASN A 77 12.64 -7.73 5.11
C ASN A 77 12.85 -7.57 6.62
N GLN A 78 14.07 -7.18 7.01
CA GLN A 78 14.44 -6.90 8.39
C GLN A 78 15.11 -5.53 8.45
N VAL A 79 14.51 -4.61 9.20
CA VAL A 79 15.11 -3.30 9.50
C VAL A 79 15.84 -3.42 10.82
N ILE A 80 17.15 -3.20 10.83
CA ILE A 80 18.03 -3.40 11.97
C ILE A 80 18.70 -2.06 12.31
N ALA A 81 18.63 -1.65 13.56
CA ALA A 81 19.41 -0.50 14.03
C ALA A 81 20.87 -0.88 14.20
N VAL A 82 21.75 0.05 13.83
CA VAL A 82 23.18 -0.15 13.74
C VAL A 82 23.89 0.96 14.50
N GLU A 83 24.90 0.58 15.27
CA GLU A 83 25.79 1.51 15.93
C GLU A 83 27.23 1.02 15.75
N ASN A 84 28.13 1.90 15.29
CA ASN A 84 29.54 1.56 15.01
C ASN A 84 29.69 0.32 14.10
N ASN A 85 28.88 0.23 13.04
CA ASN A 85 28.83 -0.91 12.12
C ASN A 85 28.50 -2.25 12.77
N LYS A 86 27.78 -2.24 13.90
CA LYS A 86 27.31 -3.45 14.58
C LYS A 86 25.80 -3.42 14.74
N PRO A 87 25.10 -4.53 14.43
CA PRO A 87 23.67 -4.63 14.62
C PRO A 87 23.34 -4.58 16.12
N GLN A 88 22.39 -3.74 16.51
CA GLN A 88 21.97 -3.55 17.89
C GLN A 88 20.64 -4.26 18.16
N ALA A 89 19.64 -4.02 17.32
CA ALA A 89 18.30 -4.58 17.49
C ALA A 89 17.52 -4.59 16.18
N VAL A 90 16.68 -5.61 15.98
CA VAL A 90 15.65 -5.61 14.93
C VAL A 90 14.57 -4.60 15.34
N LYS A 91 14.29 -3.65 14.45
CA LYS A 91 13.28 -2.60 14.65
C LYS A 91 11.91 -3.02 14.12
N THR A 92 11.90 -3.62 12.93
CA THR A 92 10.69 -4.19 12.32
C THR A 92 11.09 -5.30 11.35
N ALA A 93 10.15 -6.17 11.04
CA ALA A 93 10.27 -7.13 9.95
C ALA A 93 8.92 -7.36 9.29
N PHE A 94 8.93 -7.50 7.97
CA PHE A 94 7.73 -7.63 7.16
C PHE A 94 8.02 -8.44 5.88
N PRO A 95 7.04 -9.17 5.34
CA PRO A 95 7.19 -9.80 4.03
C PRO A 95 6.98 -8.77 2.92
N SER A 96 7.61 -9.00 1.78
CA SER A 96 7.28 -8.30 0.54
C SER A 96 7.49 -9.21 -0.66
N PHE A 97 6.88 -8.88 -1.78
CA PHE A 97 7.21 -9.48 -3.07
C PHE A 97 7.23 -8.40 -4.14
N GLU A 98 7.72 -8.74 -5.32
CA GLU A 98 7.82 -7.78 -6.42
C GLU A 98 6.78 -8.08 -7.50
N GLY A 99 5.97 -7.07 -7.83
CA GLY A 99 5.09 -7.09 -9.00
C GLY A 99 5.88 -6.82 -10.29
N PRO A 100 5.48 -7.41 -11.43
CA PRO A 100 6.16 -7.20 -12.71
C PRO A 100 5.87 -5.83 -13.34
N TYR A 101 4.86 -5.11 -12.82
CA TYR A 101 4.36 -3.88 -13.40
C TYR A 101 5.05 -2.67 -12.79
N LYS A 102 5.41 -1.72 -13.65
CA LYS A 102 5.96 -0.43 -13.27
C LYS A 102 4.94 0.64 -13.55
N VAL A 103 4.59 1.40 -12.52
CA VAL A 103 3.65 2.51 -12.61
C VAL A 103 4.39 3.81 -12.35
N ALA A 104 4.13 4.82 -13.16
CA ALA A 104 4.65 6.15 -12.90
C ALA A 104 3.91 6.75 -11.71
N ALA A 105 4.64 7.08 -10.64
CA ALA A 105 4.05 7.61 -9.41
C ALA A 105 4.80 8.82 -8.90
N LYS A 106 4.08 9.78 -8.32
CA LYS A 106 4.66 10.87 -7.53
C LYS A 106 4.37 10.63 -6.06
N VAL A 107 5.39 10.73 -5.22
CA VAL A 107 5.22 10.69 -3.76
C VAL A 107 4.76 12.07 -3.31
N GLU A 108 3.47 12.19 -2.96
CA GLU A 108 2.91 13.48 -2.53
C GLU A 108 3.06 13.69 -1.03
N ARG A 109 2.94 12.60 -0.26
CA ARG A 109 3.07 12.60 1.20
C ARG A 109 3.69 11.30 1.69
N ILE A 110 4.44 11.39 2.77
CA ILE A 110 5.03 10.29 3.52
C ILE A 110 4.45 10.36 4.93
N ILE A 111 3.76 9.31 5.35
CA ILE A 111 3.39 9.11 6.75
C ILE A 111 4.49 8.21 7.31
N SER A 112 5.20 8.63 8.36
CA SER A 112 6.32 7.90 8.94
C SER A 112 6.24 7.82 10.46
N CYS A 113 6.94 6.87 11.08
CA CYS A 113 7.00 6.75 12.54
C CYS A 113 8.14 7.57 13.15
N LYS A 114 8.13 7.80 14.48
CA LYS A 114 9.22 8.53 15.16
C LYS A 114 10.56 7.83 15.07
N SER A 115 10.60 6.49 15.03
CA SER A 115 11.85 5.77 14.79
C SER A 115 12.37 5.90 13.35
N ASN A 116 11.56 6.46 12.44
CA ASN A 116 11.87 6.61 11.02
C ASN A 116 12.23 5.29 10.31
N THR A 117 11.64 4.18 10.75
CA THR A 117 11.96 2.84 10.25
C THR A 117 10.98 2.34 9.18
N GLN A 118 9.77 2.92 9.14
CA GLN A 118 8.66 2.49 8.29
C GLN A 118 7.87 3.71 7.81
N ALA A 119 7.23 3.57 6.65
CA ALA A 119 6.36 4.61 6.11
C ALA A 119 5.27 4.05 5.19
N VAL A 120 4.12 4.74 5.20
CA VAL A 120 3.09 4.64 4.18
C VAL A 120 3.23 5.85 3.25
N LEU A 121 3.33 5.60 1.95
CA LEU A 121 3.42 6.65 0.93
C LEU A 121 2.05 6.90 0.34
N ARG A 122 1.67 8.18 0.26
CA ARG A 122 0.57 8.63 -0.59
C ARG A 122 1.11 8.89 -1.99
N LEU A 123 0.78 8.01 -2.91
CA LEU A 123 1.23 8.00 -4.29
C LEU A 123 0.14 8.57 -5.20
N ASN A 124 0.51 9.52 -6.06
CA ASN A 124 -0.31 9.96 -7.17
C ASN A 124 0.13 9.24 -8.44
N LEU A 125 -0.76 8.42 -9.00
CA LEU A 125 -0.53 7.62 -10.20
C LEU A 125 -0.95 8.34 -11.51
N GLY A 126 -1.37 9.60 -11.41
CA GLY A 126 -1.92 10.40 -12.51
C GLY A 126 -3.45 10.44 -12.49
N ALA A 127 -4.02 11.43 -13.20
CA ALA A 127 -5.48 11.61 -13.35
C ALA A 127 -6.28 11.52 -12.04
N ASN A 128 -5.76 12.16 -10.97
CA ASN A 128 -6.34 12.14 -9.62
C ASN A 128 -6.47 10.74 -8.98
N THR A 129 -5.78 9.73 -9.50
CA THR A 129 -5.70 8.41 -8.87
C THR A 129 -4.67 8.45 -7.76
N ILE A 130 -5.15 8.22 -6.53
CA ILE A 130 -4.34 8.19 -5.32
C ILE A 130 -4.33 6.78 -4.76
N VAL A 131 -3.15 6.27 -4.43
CA VAL A 131 -2.94 5.00 -3.75
C VAL A 131 -2.07 5.24 -2.53
N TYR A 132 -2.41 4.63 -1.40
CA TYR A 132 -1.52 4.57 -0.25
C TYR A 132 -0.91 3.18 -0.21
N ALA A 133 0.39 3.11 0.03
CA ALA A 133 1.12 1.87 0.00
C ALA A 133 2.27 1.89 1.00
N PHE A 134 2.48 0.76 1.67
CA PHE A 134 3.63 0.54 2.52
C PHE A 134 4.91 0.53 1.70
N ASP A 135 5.87 1.40 2.04
CA ASP A 135 7.15 1.45 1.34
C ASP A 135 8.13 0.44 1.92
N ALA A 136 8.24 -0.68 1.23
CA ALA A 136 9.11 -1.78 1.62
C ALA A 136 10.61 -1.42 1.56
N LEU A 137 10.97 -0.29 0.94
CA LEU A 137 12.34 0.20 0.83
C LEU A 137 12.56 1.51 1.60
N TYR A 138 11.61 1.93 2.44
CA TYR A 138 11.63 3.24 3.10
C TYR A 138 12.91 3.52 3.87
N SER A 139 13.39 2.56 4.67
CA SER A 139 14.59 2.73 5.49
C SER A 139 15.87 3.02 4.70
N VAL A 140 15.87 2.74 3.39
CA VAL A 140 16.94 3.11 2.45
C VAL A 140 16.56 4.34 1.63
N ASN A 141 15.29 4.49 1.26
CA ASN A 141 14.83 5.53 0.34
C ASN A 141 14.48 6.87 1.00
N HIS A 142 14.26 6.93 2.32
CA HIS A 142 13.66 8.09 3.00
C HIS A 142 14.36 9.42 2.71
N GLY A 143 15.70 9.41 2.59
CA GLY A 143 16.50 10.59 2.28
C GLY A 143 16.49 11.03 0.80
N HIS A 144 15.94 10.22 -0.10
CA HIS A 144 16.03 10.37 -1.55
C HIS A 144 14.70 10.76 -2.23
N TYR A 145 13.61 10.85 -1.47
CA TYR A 145 12.33 11.31 -1.98
C TYR A 145 12.32 12.82 -2.22
N GLU A 146 11.91 13.21 -3.42
CA GLU A 146 11.88 14.59 -3.92
C GLU A 146 10.47 14.97 -4.35
N LYS A 147 10.06 16.18 -3.96
CA LYS A 147 8.75 16.75 -4.28
C LYS A 147 8.62 16.95 -5.79
N GLY A 148 7.51 16.48 -6.35
CA GLY A 148 7.21 16.61 -7.77
C GLY A 148 7.98 15.67 -8.70
N GLN A 149 8.95 14.91 -8.16
CA GLN A 149 9.67 13.89 -8.91
C GLN A 149 8.74 12.71 -9.22
N THR A 150 8.80 12.24 -10.46
CA THR A 150 8.12 11.01 -10.88
C THR A 150 9.06 9.82 -10.70
N TYR A 151 8.56 8.75 -10.10
CA TYR A 151 9.27 7.51 -9.85
C TYR A 151 8.67 6.37 -10.66
N LEU A 152 9.44 5.29 -10.82
CA LEU A 152 8.91 4.01 -11.29
C LEU A 152 8.63 3.14 -10.06
N ALA A 153 7.34 3.06 -9.71
CA ALA A 153 6.84 2.32 -8.56
C ALA A 153 6.36 0.92 -8.97
N HIS A 154 6.74 -0.08 -8.18
CA HIS A 154 6.26 -1.45 -8.31
C HIS A 154 5.21 -1.70 -7.24
N LEU A 155 3.95 -1.67 -7.63
CA LEU A 155 2.82 -1.92 -6.74
C LEU A 155 2.53 -3.43 -6.66
N ASN A 156 2.30 -3.89 -5.45
CA ASN A 156 1.89 -5.25 -5.15
C ASN A 156 1.00 -5.25 -3.90
N ALA A 157 0.27 -6.33 -3.66
CA ALA A 157 -0.58 -6.41 -2.49
C ALA A 157 -0.77 -7.85 -1.98
N TRP A 158 -1.02 -7.97 -0.69
CA TRP A 158 -1.50 -9.19 -0.05
C TRP A 158 -2.99 -9.08 0.21
N ALA A 159 -3.77 -10.08 -0.18
CA ALA A 159 -5.20 -10.08 0.07
C ALA A 159 -5.54 -10.74 1.41
N TYR A 160 -6.30 -10.02 2.24
CA TYR A 160 -6.94 -10.59 3.43
C TYR A 160 -8.11 -11.48 3.02
N GLU A 161 -9.03 -10.90 2.26
CA GLU A 161 -10.24 -11.54 1.78
C GLU A 161 -10.56 -11.01 0.39
N LEU A 162 -11.07 -11.88 -0.47
CA LEU A 162 -11.48 -11.57 -1.83
C LEU A 162 -12.83 -12.22 -2.11
N GLU A 163 -13.64 -11.57 -2.91
CA GLU A 163 -14.86 -12.15 -3.45
C GLU A 163 -15.05 -11.79 -4.91
N ALA A 164 -15.68 -12.68 -5.66
CA ALA A 164 -16.07 -12.43 -7.04
C ALA A 164 -17.34 -11.57 -7.06
N VAL A 165 -17.35 -10.58 -7.95
CA VAL A 165 -18.48 -9.66 -8.14
C VAL A 165 -18.88 -9.60 -9.60
N SER A 166 -20.13 -9.19 -9.83
CA SER A 166 -20.62 -8.99 -11.20
C SER A 166 -20.00 -7.73 -11.82
N ASP A 167 -19.85 -7.68 -13.15
CA ASP A 167 -19.22 -6.53 -13.83
C ASP A 167 -20.03 -5.23 -13.73
N HIS A 168 -21.28 -5.33 -13.26
CA HIS A 168 -22.24 -4.23 -13.09
C HIS A 168 -22.80 -4.15 -11.67
N GLU A 169 -22.03 -4.55 -10.66
CA GLU A 169 -22.49 -4.40 -9.29
C GLU A 169 -22.51 -2.91 -8.90
N GLN A 170 -23.69 -2.46 -8.48
CA GLN A 170 -23.88 -1.17 -7.83
C GLN A 170 -24.02 -1.46 -6.33
N LEU A 171 -23.15 -0.90 -5.48
CA LEU A 171 -23.44 -0.89 -4.04
C LEU A 171 -24.33 0.31 -3.77
N VAL A 172 -25.47 0.00 -3.18
CA VAL A 172 -26.34 0.98 -2.57
C VAL A 172 -25.82 1.17 -1.16
N VAL A 173 -25.09 2.27 -0.92
CA VAL A 173 -24.73 2.67 0.44
C VAL A 173 -25.98 3.24 1.08
N ASP A 174 -26.61 2.46 1.97
CA ASP A 174 -27.80 2.87 2.73
C ASP A 174 -27.50 3.36 4.15
N ASP A 175 -26.24 3.22 4.60
CA ASP A 175 -25.81 3.63 5.93
C ASP A 175 -25.79 5.17 6.05
N PRO A 176 -26.56 5.77 6.97
CA PRO A 176 -26.65 7.22 7.09
C PRO A 176 -25.32 7.93 7.39
N ALA A 177 -24.41 7.29 8.12
CA ALA A 177 -23.10 7.87 8.43
C ALA A 177 -22.20 7.90 7.19
N SER A 178 -22.22 6.84 6.40
CA SER A 178 -21.48 6.70 5.14
C SER A 178 -22.04 7.62 4.05
N ILE A 179 -23.37 7.77 3.95
CA ILE A 179 -24.03 8.74 3.06
C ILE A 179 -23.62 10.16 3.44
N LYS A 180 -23.72 10.51 4.73
CA LYS A 180 -23.32 11.83 5.26
C LYS A 180 -21.85 12.11 4.94
N HIS A 181 -20.97 11.16 5.20
CA HIS A 181 -19.54 11.30 4.97
C HIS A 181 -19.23 11.49 3.48
N HIS A 182 -19.83 10.69 2.60
CA HIS A 182 -19.61 10.77 1.15
C HIS A 182 -20.09 12.12 0.57
N ARG A 183 -21.30 12.55 0.96
CA ARG A 183 -21.85 13.85 0.52
C ARG A 183 -21.04 15.01 1.07
N ALA A 184 -20.66 14.97 2.35
CA ALA A 184 -19.80 15.96 2.97
C ALA A 184 -18.46 16.07 2.26
N LEU A 185 -17.79 14.94 2.03
CA LEU A 185 -16.49 14.90 1.38
C LEU A 185 -16.56 15.44 -0.06
N ASN A 186 -17.56 15.03 -0.85
CA ASN A 186 -17.73 15.54 -2.21
C ASN A 186 -18.03 17.03 -2.25
N ASP A 187 -18.89 17.52 -1.37
CA ASP A 187 -19.19 18.96 -1.25
C ASP A 187 -17.94 19.76 -0.87
N ILE A 188 -17.18 19.27 0.12
CA ILE A 188 -15.97 19.93 0.60
C ILE A 188 -14.90 19.91 -0.50
N LEU A 189 -14.69 18.78 -1.18
CA LEU A 189 -13.72 18.69 -2.26
C LEU A 189 -14.15 19.54 -3.47
N ALA A 190 -15.41 19.53 -3.87
CA ALA A 190 -15.92 20.38 -4.94
C ALA A 190 -15.76 21.87 -4.61
N ALA A 191 -15.96 22.26 -3.35
CA ALA A 191 -15.76 23.63 -2.89
C ALA A 191 -14.28 24.05 -2.80
N ASN A 192 -13.35 23.10 -2.82
CA ASN A 192 -11.91 23.33 -2.70
C ASN A 192 -11.13 22.83 -3.94
N ASP A 193 -11.76 22.80 -5.12
CA ASP A 193 -11.14 22.38 -6.39
C ASP A 193 -10.46 21.00 -6.33
N GLY A 194 -11.06 20.07 -5.59
CA GLY A 194 -10.53 18.71 -5.37
C GLY A 194 -9.40 18.63 -4.33
N VAL A 195 -9.05 19.74 -3.67
CA VAL A 195 -8.00 19.78 -2.64
C VAL A 195 -8.63 19.68 -1.26
N ALA A 196 -8.28 18.63 -0.51
CA ALA A 196 -8.74 18.48 0.87
C ALA A 196 -8.21 19.62 1.77
N PRO A 197 -9.09 20.38 2.46
CA PRO A 197 -8.66 21.42 3.39
C PRO A 197 -8.05 20.82 4.66
N ALA A 198 -7.18 21.58 5.34
CA ALA A 198 -6.45 21.11 6.53
C ALA A 198 -7.36 20.72 7.71
N ASN A 199 -8.58 21.25 7.75
CA ASN A 199 -9.61 20.94 8.75
C ASN A 199 -10.70 20.01 8.17
N LEU A 200 -10.37 19.17 7.18
CA LEU A 200 -11.32 18.29 6.50
C LEU A 200 -12.22 17.52 7.47
N GLN A 201 -11.65 16.86 8.48
CA GLN A 201 -12.46 16.07 9.43
C GLN A 201 -13.47 16.92 10.18
N ALA A 202 -13.04 18.09 10.69
CA ALA A 202 -13.93 19.01 11.37
C ALA A 202 -15.02 19.58 10.44
N GLN A 203 -14.72 19.74 9.15
CA GLN A 203 -15.71 20.16 8.16
C GLN A 203 -16.69 19.04 7.82
N ILE A 204 -16.25 17.78 7.74
CA ILE A 204 -17.11 16.61 7.55
C ILE A 204 -18.05 16.44 8.75
N ASP A 205 -17.51 16.54 9.97
CA ASP A 205 -18.28 16.41 11.20
C ASP A 205 -19.36 17.50 11.31
N ALA A 206 -19.01 18.73 10.88
CA ALA A 206 -19.90 19.89 10.88
C ALA A 206 -20.82 19.98 9.66
N TRP A 207 -20.61 19.18 8.62
CA TRP A 207 -21.44 19.17 7.43
C TRP A 207 -22.81 18.59 7.78
N GLU A 208 -23.87 19.19 7.26
CA GLU A 208 -25.24 18.72 7.45
C GLU A 208 -25.95 18.64 6.09
N PRO A 209 -26.82 17.62 5.87
CA PRO A 209 -27.59 17.48 4.64
C PRO A 209 -28.39 18.75 4.35
N LYS A 210 -28.36 19.23 3.10
CA LYS A 210 -29.07 20.45 2.68
C LYS A 210 -30.48 20.14 2.17
N SER A 211 -30.74 18.90 1.75
CA SER A 211 -32.05 18.41 1.32
C SER A 211 -32.33 16.97 1.79
N GLU A 212 -33.56 16.48 1.59
CA GLU A 212 -33.87 15.06 1.77
C GLU A 212 -33.17 14.17 0.71
N ASP A 213 -32.90 14.70 -0.48
CA ASP A 213 -32.14 14.01 -1.53
C ASP A 213 -30.69 13.71 -1.08
N ASP A 214 -30.11 14.54 -0.20
CA ASP A 214 -28.78 14.32 0.39
C ASP A 214 -28.75 13.14 1.38
N LYS A 215 -29.92 12.59 1.73
CA LYS A 215 -30.08 11.42 2.60
C LYS A 215 -30.45 10.16 1.82
N GLU A 216 -30.70 10.28 0.51
CA GLU A 216 -31.02 9.12 -0.32
C GLU A 216 -29.80 8.19 -0.44
N PRO A 217 -30.02 6.86 -0.49
CA PRO A 217 -28.95 5.90 -0.66
C PRO A 217 -28.09 6.24 -1.88
N VAL A 218 -26.77 6.23 -1.68
CA VAL A 218 -25.84 6.54 -2.76
C VAL A 218 -25.64 5.27 -3.57
N THR A 219 -26.15 5.26 -4.81
CA THR A 219 -25.81 4.22 -5.79
C THR A 219 -24.42 4.53 -6.34
N VAL A 220 -23.42 3.77 -5.90
CA VAL A 220 -22.08 3.85 -6.45
C VAL A 220 -21.96 2.84 -7.58
N ASP A 221 -21.78 3.35 -8.79
CA ASP A 221 -21.45 2.52 -9.96
C ASP A 221 -19.94 2.19 -9.93
N PHE A 222 -19.61 0.98 -9.50
CA PHE A 222 -18.21 0.54 -9.42
C PHE A 222 -17.60 0.12 -10.75
N SER A 223 -18.32 0.23 -11.87
CA SER A 223 -17.72 0.02 -13.19
C SER A 223 -16.56 0.99 -13.47
N LYS A 224 -16.42 2.06 -12.65
CA LYS A 224 -15.43 3.14 -12.84
C LYS A 224 -14.51 3.42 -11.64
N MET A 225 -14.57 2.68 -10.52
CA MET A 225 -13.90 3.11 -9.28
C MET A 225 -12.74 2.27 -8.75
N VAL A 226 -11.82 3.06 -8.19
CA VAL A 226 -10.47 2.85 -7.69
C VAL A 226 -10.50 2.46 -6.20
N ALA A 227 -9.48 1.74 -5.74
CA ALA A 227 -9.30 1.32 -4.34
C ALA A 227 -9.75 2.38 -3.32
N TYR A 228 -10.72 2.03 -2.47
CA TYR A 228 -11.22 2.87 -1.39
C TYR A 228 -10.45 2.54 -0.12
N LEU A 229 -9.85 3.56 0.48
CA LEU A 229 -8.94 3.42 1.60
C LEU A 229 -9.73 3.66 2.88
N TYR A 230 -9.66 2.72 3.83
CA TYR A 230 -10.11 2.97 5.19
C TYR A 230 -9.21 2.21 6.15
N GLY A 231 -8.08 2.83 6.51
CA GLY A 231 -7.49 2.56 7.81
C GLY A 231 -8.28 3.36 8.84
N GLU A 232 -8.82 2.70 9.88
CA GLU A 232 -9.51 3.41 10.97
C GLU A 232 -8.57 4.40 11.68
N ASN A 233 -7.26 4.18 11.56
CA ASN A 233 -6.20 4.97 12.17
C ASN A 233 -5.18 5.45 11.14
N MET A 234 -4.62 6.63 11.40
CA MET A 234 -3.49 7.16 10.64
C MET A 234 -2.25 6.25 10.79
N GLY A 235 -1.64 5.85 9.69
CA GLY A 235 -0.56 4.85 9.63
C GLY A 235 -0.98 3.47 9.12
N GLN A 236 -2.26 3.25 8.85
CA GLN A 236 -2.83 2.00 8.29
C GLN A 236 -3.49 2.21 6.92
N GLU A 237 -3.24 3.34 6.26
CA GLU A 237 -3.90 3.69 5.00
C GLU A 237 -3.50 2.78 3.83
N ASP A 238 -2.41 2.03 3.96
CA ASP A 238 -1.98 0.97 3.05
C ASP A 238 -2.87 -0.29 3.12
N GLU A 239 -3.74 -0.40 4.12
CA GLU A 239 -4.84 -1.37 4.15
C GLU A 239 -6.05 -0.78 3.43
N ALA A 240 -6.33 -1.30 2.24
CA ALA A 240 -7.26 -0.72 1.30
C ALA A 240 -8.30 -1.74 0.84
N TRP A 241 -9.55 -1.30 0.74
CA TRP A 241 -10.54 -2.03 -0.03
C TRP A 241 -10.33 -1.74 -1.53
N PHE A 242 -10.56 -2.71 -2.40
CA PHE A 242 -10.47 -2.52 -3.86
C PHE A 242 -11.56 -3.29 -4.59
N GLN A 243 -11.80 -2.90 -5.84
CA GLN A 243 -12.47 -3.71 -6.85
C GLN A 243 -11.69 -3.59 -8.17
N GLY A 244 -11.57 -4.68 -8.92
CA GLY A 244 -10.89 -4.66 -10.21
C GLY A 244 -11.07 -5.93 -11.03
N ASN A 245 -10.66 -5.87 -12.29
CA ASN A 245 -10.75 -7.00 -13.22
C ASN A 245 -9.46 -7.83 -13.21
N ILE A 246 -9.57 -9.15 -13.12
CA ILE A 246 -8.45 -10.07 -13.24
C ILE A 246 -8.02 -10.18 -14.71
N VAL A 247 -6.83 -9.69 -15.02
CA VAL A 247 -6.23 -9.78 -16.37
C VAL A 247 -5.15 -10.85 -16.48
N GLY A 248 -4.66 -11.37 -15.34
CA GLY A 248 -3.67 -12.43 -15.29
C GLY A 248 -3.80 -13.27 -14.03
N LYS A 249 -3.39 -14.55 -14.14
CA LYS A 249 -3.37 -15.50 -13.02
C LYS A 249 -2.09 -16.32 -13.10
N THR A 250 -1.31 -16.31 -12.03
CA THR A 250 -0.09 -17.09 -11.88
C THR A 250 0.00 -17.65 -10.46
N SER A 251 1.10 -18.30 -10.11
CA SER A 251 1.36 -18.76 -8.74
C SER A 251 2.81 -18.53 -8.36
N MET A 252 3.08 -18.54 -7.05
CA MET A 252 4.42 -18.60 -6.50
C MET A 252 4.45 -19.53 -5.30
N SER A 253 5.63 -20.08 -4.99
CA SER A 253 5.84 -20.89 -3.81
C SER A 253 6.82 -20.20 -2.87
N PHE A 254 6.53 -20.25 -1.57
CA PHE A 254 7.38 -19.72 -0.51
C PHE A 254 7.25 -20.57 0.75
N MET A 255 8.39 -21.03 1.29
CA MET A 255 8.48 -21.82 2.53
C MET A 255 7.48 -23.00 2.57
N ASP A 256 7.46 -23.79 1.49
CA ASP A 256 6.58 -24.95 1.29
C ASP A 256 5.07 -24.62 1.25
N GLN A 257 4.73 -23.36 0.98
CA GLN A 257 3.35 -22.92 0.75
C GLN A 257 3.21 -22.33 -0.66
N ASP A 258 2.07 -22.62 -1.29
CA ASP A 258 1.71 -22.09 -2.59
C ASP A 258 0.74 -20.91 -2.45
N TYR A 259 0.97 -19.90 -3.29
CA TYR A 259 0.19 -18.68 -3.33
C TYR A 259 -0.35 -18.49 -4.74
N THR A 260 -1.62 -18.12 -4.84
CA THR A 260 -2.21 -17.68 -6.10
C THR A 260 -1.96 -16.19 -6.27
N LEU A 261 -1.55 -15.81 -7.47
CA LEU A 261 -1.24 -14.45 -7.85
C LEU A 261 -2.23 -13.98 -8.92
N TYR A 262 -2.93 -12.88 -8.66
CA TYR A 262 -3.79 -12.23 -9.63
C TYR A 262 -3.18 -10.92 -10.08
N ASP A 263 -3.11 -10.73 -11.40
CA ASP A 263 -2.81 -9.44 -11.99
C ASP A 263 -4.16 -8.74 -12.22
N VAL A 264 -4.37 -7.62 -11.54
CA VAL A 264 -5.66 -6.92 -11.51
C VAL A 264 -5.52 -5.50 -12.06
N ALA A 265 -6.44 -5.12 -12.92
CA ALA A 265 -6.60 -3.74 -13.37
C ALA A 265 -7.41 -2.92 -12.34
N LEU A 266 -6.77 -1.90 -11.76
CA LEU A 266 -7.34 -1.00 -10.75
C LEU A 266 -8.10 0.19 -11.33
N ILE A 267 -7.83 0.54 -12.59
CA ILE A 267 -8.43 1.72 -13.26
C ILE A 267 -8.89 1.30 -14.65
N HIS A 268 -10.17 1.49 -14.92
CA HIS A 268 -10.78 1.42 -16.24
C HIS A 268 -11.44 2.77 -16.55
N ASP A 269 -10.63 3.81 -16.78
CA ASP A 269 -11.11 5.02 -17.47
C ASP A 269 -10.75 4.87 -18.96
N GLU A 270 -11.71 5.13 -19.85
CA GLU A 270 -11.58 4.96 -21.31
C GLU A 270 -10.43 5.79 -21.91
N ASN A 271 -9.96 6.80 -21.17
CA ASN A 271 -8.89 7.71 -21.59
C ASN A 271 -7.56 7.56 -20.81
N GLN A 272 -7.41 6.51 -19.98
CA GLN A 272 -6.20 6.29 -19.20
C GLN A 272 -5.62 4.89 -19.40
N GLU A 273 -4.29 4.77 -19.40
CA GLU A 273 -3.64 3.47 -19.33
C GLU A 273 -4.04 2.74 -18.03
N ALA A 274 -4.49 1.49 -18.16
CA ALA A 274 -4.87 0.69 -17.02
C ALA A 274 -3.69 0.52 -16.05
N THR A 275 -3.91 0.86 -14.79
CA THR A 275 -2.94 0.57 -13.73
C THR A 275 -3.13 -0.86 -13.28
N LEU A 276 -2.08 -1.67 -13.39
CA LEU A 276 -2.08 -3.06 -12.94
C LEU A 276 -1.38 -3.19 -11.59
N ILE A 277 -1.97 -4.01 -10.71
CA ILE A 277 -1.37 -4.45 -9.45
C ILE A 277 -1.35 -5.97 -9.40
N ARG A 278 -0.31 -6.55 -8.81
CA ARG A 278 -0.28 -7.97 -8.50
C ARG A 278 -0.71 -8.22 -7.07
N ILE A 279 -1.72 -9.08 -6.90
CA ILE A 279 -2.31 -9.44 -5.63
C ILE A 279 -1.97 -10.90 -5.32
N ALA A 280 -1.40 -11.16 -4.14
CA ALA A 280 -1.11 -12.49 -3.66
C ALA A 280 -2.15 -12.94 -2.62
N THR A 281 -2.58 -14.19 -2.70
CA THR A 281 -3.40 -14.82 -1.66
C THR A 281 -2.99 -16.26 -1.42
N LYS A 282 -2.94 -16.65 -0.15
CA LYS A 282 -2.83 -18.05 0.28
C LYS A 282 -4.21 -18.68 0.51
N ASN A 283 -5.23 -17.88 0.79
CA ASN A 283 -6.55 -18.36 1.18
C ASN A 283 -7.17 -19.23 0.08
N GLU A 284 -7.40 -20.51 0.37
CA GLU A 284 -7.93 -21.50 -0.57
C GLU A 284 -9.25 -21.06 -1.21
N ALA A 285 -10.12 -20.39 -0.44
CA ALA A 285 -11.41 -19.87 -0.95
C ALA A 285 -11.23 -18.82 -2.06
N ASN A 286 -10.05 -18.19 -2.14
CA ASN A 286 -9.74 -17.10 -3.04
C ASN A 286 -8.86 -17.55 -4.22
N GLN A 287 -8.56 -18.85 -4.37
CA GLN A 287 -7.61 -19.34 -5.38
C GLN A 287 -8.24 -19.65 -6.74
N ASP A 288 -9.56 -19.73 -6.83
CA ASP A 288 -10.26 -20.24 -8.02
C ASP A 288 -10.89 -19.17 -8.93
N PHE A 289 -10.62 -17.89 -8.68
CA PHE A 289 -11.05 -16.83 -9.60
C PHE A 289 -10.39 -16.97 -10.96
N GLN A 290 -11.09 -16.52 -12.00
CA GLN A 290 -10.72 -16.68 -13.40
C GLN A 290 -10.41 -15.34 -14.06
N ILE A 291 -9.52 -15.36 -15.06
CA ILE A 291 -9.24 -14.19 -15.89
C ILE A 291 -10.55 -13.69 -16.52
N GLY A 292 -10.76 -12.37 -16.48
CA GLY A 292 -11.98 -11.69 -16.92
C GLY A 292 -13.01 -11.47 -15.82
N GLN A 293 -12.91 -12.15 -14.67
CA GLN A 293 -13.79 -11.89 -13.53
C GLN A 293 -13.40 -10.60 -12.82
N PHE A 294 -14.41 -9.93 -12.27
CA PHE A 294 -14.21 -8.85 -11.32
C PHE A 294 -14.14 -9.44 -9.91
N ILE A 295 -13.16 -8.96 -9.14
CA ILE A 295 -13.03 -9.27 -7.73
C ILE A 295 -12.96 -7.99 -6.93
N ARG A 296 -13.38 -8.08 -5.67
CA ARG A 296 -13.17 -7.03 -4.67
C ARG A 296 -12.70 -7.61 -3.36
N GLY A 297 -12.25 -6.77 -2.45
CA GLY A 297 -11.87 -7.22 -1.11
C GLY A 297 -10.92 -6.25 -0.42
N ASN A 298 -10.29 -6.72 0.66
CA ASN A 298 -9.34 -5.94 1.43
C ASN A 298 -7.91 -6.40 1.12
N LEU A 299 -7.03 -5.43 0.92
CA LEU A 299 -5.63 -5.60 0.55
C LEU A 299 -4.73 -4.87 1.51
N TRP A 300 -3.56 -5.45 1.78
CA TRP A 300 -2.40 -4.71 2.24
C TRP A 300 -1.52 -4.37 1.05
N ILE A 301 -1.47 -3.10 0.65
CA ILE A 301 -0.77 -2.61 -0.53
C ILE A 301 0.66 -2.23 -0.17
N GLN A 302 1.61 -2.72 -0.95
CA GLN A 302 3.03 -2.41 -0.82
C GLN A 302 3.57 -1.77 -2.10
N VAL A 303 4.61 -0.97 -1.94
CA VAL A 303 5.35 -0.35 -3.05
C VAL A 303 6.85 -0.58 -2.89
N ASN A 304 7.51 -0.88 -4.00
CA ASN A 304 8.97 -0.82 -4.12
C ASN A 304 9.35 0.26 -5.14
N ILE A 305 10.24 1.18 -4.75
CA ILE A 305 10.75 2.24 -5.64
C ILE A 305 12.27 2.09 -5.78
N HIS A 306 12.71 1.75 -6.99
CA HIS A 306 14.11 1.51 -7.32
C HIS A 306 14.73 2.59 -8.21
N SER A 307 13.92 3.44 -8.82
CA SER A 307 14.43 4.43 -9.77
C SER A 307 13.50 5.63 -9.94
N LYS A 308 14.11 6.77 -10.26
CA LYS A 308 13.42 7.95 -10.78
C LYS A 308 13.06 7.71 -12.24
N LYS A 309 11.88 8.16 -12.66
CA LYS A 309 11.50 8.23 -14.08
C LYS A 309 12.18 9.47 -14.68
N GLN A 310 13.00 9.25 -15.72
CA GLN A 310 13.66 10.32 -16.47
C GLN A 310 12.68 11.07 -17.37
#